data_AF-A0A5C3NSK6-F1
#
_entry.id   AF-A0A5C3NSK6-F1
#
_cell.length_a   1.000
_cell.length_b   1.000
_cell.length_c   1.000
_cell.angle_alpha   90.00
_cell.angle_beta   90.00
_cell.angle_gamma   90.00
#
_symmetry.space_group_name_H-M   'P 1'
#
loop_
_entity.id
_entity.type
_entity.pdbx_description
1 polymer ?
#
loop_
_entity_poly.entity_id
_entity_poly.type
_entity_poly.pdbx_seq_one_letter_code
_entity_poly.pdbx_strand_id
1 'polypeptide(L)'
;NFSFEPTPDTLSLYVTFQSHHIEPRSVDAYLSGICSELEHFYPEVRANRRSPLVARTLKGCKRLYSKPVRRKRALTRDDLNLVVASLGRSDSYDDILFVALLLTGFHALLRLGELVWPDQRDLRSYAKLIRRTSVSMKASESFQFLLHSHKTDRQFAGDSVLVHRTVSGADPVRAFQTYLTVRDVRHPCRSELWLKHDGSVPTRGWFTRRLHVFFPAEVSGHSMRAGGATALALDGVSHDSIQ
;
A
#
# COMPACT_ATOMS: atom_id res chain seq x y z
N ASN A 1 -15.34 -18.27 -34.85
CA ASN A 1 -16.05 -17.22 -34.09
C ASN A 1 -16.41 -17.77 -32.73
N PHE A 2 -15.88 -17.17 -31.65
CA PHE A 2 -16.34 -17.48 -30.29
C PHE A 2 -17.65 -16.74 -30.02
N SER A 3 -18.57 -17.37 -29.27
CA SER A 3 -19.78 -16.70 -28.80
C SER A 3 -19.41 -15.56 -27.85
N PHE A 4 -20.15 -14.45 -27.94
CA PHE A 4 -20.04 -13.35 -26.98
C PHE A 4 -20.68 -13.71 -25.62
N GLU A 5 -21.46 -14.78 -25.56
CA GLU A 5 -22.10 -15.24 -24.34
C GLU A 5 -21.06 -15.91 -23.40
N PRO A 6 -21.06 -15.57 -22.10
CA PRO A 6 -20.16 -16.16 -21.12
C PRO A 6 -20.64 -17.57 -20.72
N THR A 7 -20.36 -18.55 -21.58
CA THR A 7 -20.63 -19.98 -21.37
C THR A 7 -19.56 -20.62 -20.48
N PRO A 8 -19.81 -21.82 -19.91
CA PRO A 8 -18.78 -22.58 -19.20
C PRO A 8 -17.48 -22.73 -19.99
N ASP A 9 -17.56 -22.97 -21.30
CA ASP A 9 -16.41 -23.12 -22.18
C ASP A 9 -15.62 -21.82 -22.31
N THR A 10 -16.25 -20.69 -22.63
CA THR A 10 -15.54 -19.41 -22.81
C THR A 10 -14.92 -18.93 -21.50
N LEU A 11 -15.60 -19.12 -20.36
CA LEU A 11 -15.06 -18.84 -19.04
C LEU A 11 -13.87 -19.76 -18.70
N SER A 12 -13.92 -21.05 -19.07
CA SER A 12 -12.80 -21.98 -18.84
C SER A 12 -11.57 -21.65 -19.70
N LEU A 13 -11.77 -21.21 -20.95
CA LEU A 13 -10.71 -20.74 -21.83
C LEU A 13 -10.06 -19.47 -21.28
N TYR A 14 -10.87 -18.51 -20.81
CA TYR A 14 -10.37 -17.32 -20.10
C TYR A 14 -9.52 -17.72 -18.89
N VAL A 15 -10.01 -18.64 -18.04
CA VAL A 15 -9.26 -19.11 -16.87
C VAL A 15 -7.91 -19.69 -17.27
N THR A 16 -7.90 -20.57 -18.27
CA THR A 16 -6.69 -21.25 -18.73
C THR A 16 -5.69 -20.24 -19.26
N PHE A 17 -6.11 -19.40 -20.20
CA PHE A 17 -5.27 -18.34 -20.79
C PHE A 17 -4.72 -17.40 -19.72
N GLN A 18 -5.59 -16.84 -18.87
CA GLN A 18 -5.17 -15.83 -17.90
C GLN A 18 -4.27 -16.41 -16.81
N SER A 19 -4.44 -17.69 -16.45
CA SER A 19 -3.60 -18.38 -15.47
C SER A 19 -2.15 -18.60 -15.93
N HIS A 20 -1.87 -18.53 -17.24
CA HIS A 20 -0.50 -18.50 -17.75
C HIS A 20 0.21 -17.16 -17.49
N HIS A 21 -0.57 -16.08 -17.35
CA HIS A 21 -0.03 -14.72 -17.26
C HIS A 21 -0.06 -14.16 -15.83
N ILE A 22 -1.02 -14.57 -15.00
CA ILE A 22 -1.16 -14.10 -13.60
C ILE A 22 -1.49 -15.26 -12.65
N GLU A 23 -1.36 -15.01 -11.36
CA GLU A 23 -1.68 -15.99 -10.30
C GLU A 23 -3.14 -16.49 -10.42
N PRO A 24 -3.39 -17.81 -10.50
CA PRO A 24 -4.74 -18.37 -10.62
C PRO A 24 -5.75 -17.92 -9.57
N ARG A 25 -5.28 -17.56 -8.36
CA ARG A 25 -6.14 -16.97 -7.32
C ARG A 25 -6.67 -15.59 -7.71
N SER A 26 -5.86 -14.79 -8.40
CA SER A 26 -6.29 -13.51 -8.97
C SER A 26 -7.26 -13.74 -10.13
N VAL A 27 -7.02 -14.76 -10.97
CA VAL A 27 -7.96 -15.14 -12.04
C VAL A 27 -9.34 -15.47 -11.49
N ASP A 28 -9.42 -16.24 -10.40
CA ASP A 28 -10.69 -16.57 -9.74
C ASP A 28 -11.43 -15.32 -9.21
N ALA A 29 -10.69 -14.39 -8.61
CA ALA A 29 -11.24 -13.12 -8.15
C ALA A 29 -11.72 -12.25 -9.33
N TYR A 30 -10.94 -12.15 -10.40
CA TYR A 30 -11.32 -11.41 -11.61
C TYR A 30 -12.53 -12.03 -12.28
N LEU A 31 -12.56 -13.35 -12.40
CA LEU A 31 -13.71 -14.07 -12.95
C LEU A 31 -14.97 -13.78 -12.14
N SER A 32 -14.87 -13.73 -10.81
CA SER A 32 -15.98 -13.34 -9.93
C SER A 32 -16.45 -11.91 -10.19
N GLY A 33 -15.52 -10.96 -10.37
CA GLY A 33 -15.83 -9.58 -10.73
C GLY A 33 -16.48 -9.45 -12.11
N ILE A 34 -15.90 -10.09 -13.13
CA ILE A 34 -16.45 -10.14 -14.50
C ILE A 34 -17.88 -10.69 -14.48
N CYS A 35 -18.11 -11.80 -13.78
CA CYS A 35 -19.46 -12.36 -13.67
C CYS A 35 -20.43 -11.43 -12.94
N SER A 36 -19.95 -10.65 -11.97
CA SER A 36 -20.79 -9.68 -11.25
C SER A 36 -21.22 -8.51 -12.14
N GLU A 37 -20.33 -8.01 -13.00
CA GLU A 37 -20.64 -6.93 -13.93
C GLU A 37 -21.52 -7.41 -15.09
N LEU A 38 -21.30 -8.64 -15.56
CA LEU A 38 -22.04 -9.22 -16.69
C LEU A 38 -23.43 -9.75 -16.33
N GLU A 39 -23.74 -9.94 -15.05
CA GLU A 39 -24.98 -10.56 -14.57
C GLU A 39 -26.25 -9.87 -15.07
N HIS A 40 -26.21 -8.54 -15.23
CA HIS A 40 -27.34 -7.77 -15.76
C HIS A 40 -27.65 -8.07 -17.24
N PHE A 41 -26.62 -8.42 -18.03
CA PHE A 41 -26.75 -8.70 -19.47
C PHE A 41 -26.87 -10.20 -19.76
N TYR A 42 -26.29 -11.03 -18.89
CA TYR A 42 -26.23 -12.48 -19.02
C TYR A 42 -26.62 -13.14 -17.69
N PRO A 43 -27.91 -13.33 -17.42
CA PRO A 43 -28.39 -13.83 -16.12
C PRO A 43 -27.76 -15.17 -15.70
N GLU A 44 -27.45 -16.04 -16.66
CA GLU A 44 -26.86 -17.36 -16.41
C GLU A 44 -25.36 -17.34 -16.10
N VAL A 45 -24.68 -16.19 -16.20
CA VAL A 45 -23.21 -16.10 -16.04
C VAL A 45 -22.71 -16.63 -14.70
N ARG A 46 -23.49 -16.43 -13.63
CA ARG A 46 -23.18 -16.96 -12.29
C ARG A 46 -23.27 -18.48 -12.25
N ALA A 47 -24.30 -19.06 -12.87
CA ALA A 47 -24.46 -20.50 -12.98
C ALA A 47 -23.34 -21.09 -13.84
N ASN A 48 -23.02 -20.46 -14.97
CA ASN A 48 -21.93 -20.86 -15.87
C ASN A 48 -20.57 -20.81 -15.17
N ARG A 49 -20.27 -19.77 -14.37
CA ARG A 49 -19.05 -19.71 -13.53
C ARG A 49 -18.98 -20.86 -12.54
N ARG A 50 -20.11 -21.26 -11.95
CA ARG A 50 -20.21 -22.34 -10.96
C ARG A 50 -20.22 -23.73 -11.60
N SER A 51 -20.23 -23.82 -12.93
CA SER A 51 -20.24 -25.09 -13.65
C SER A 51 -19.04 -25.97 -13.25
N PRO A 52 -19.20 -27.31 -13.28
CA PRO A 52 -18.11 -28.24 -12.99
C PRO A 52 -16.87 -28.03 -13.89
N LEU A 53 -17.08 -27.60 -15.14
CA LEU A 53 -15.99 -27.33 -16.09
C LEU A 53 -15.11 -26.19 -15.59
N VAL A 54 -15.69 -25.03 -15.28
CA VAL A 54 -14.95 -23.85 -14.79
C VAL A 54 -14.29 -24.16 -13.45
N ALA A 55 -15.00 -24.81 -12.52
CA ALA A 55 -14.46 -25.16 -11.21
C ALA A 55 -13.25 -26.11 -11.29
N ARG A 56 -13.32 -27.14 -12.14
CA ARG A 56 -12.20 -28.08 -12.37
C ARG A 56 -11.04 -27.40 -13.08
N THR A 57 -11.31 -26.51 -14.04
CA THR A 57 -10.29 -25.75 -14.76
C THR A 57 -9.53 -24.83 -13.81
N LEU A 58 -10.22 -24.08 -12.95
CA LEU A 58 -9.61 -23.27 -11.88
C LEU A 58 -8.77 -24.13 -10.93
N LYS A 59 -9.29 -25.30 -10.52
CA LYS A 59 -8.56 -26.23 -9.66
C LYS A 59 -7.28 -26.75 -10.33
N GLY A 60 -7.34 -27.09 -11.61
CA GLY A 60 -6.20 -27.51 -12.41
C GLY A 60 -5.16 -26.40 -12.53
N CYS A 61 -5.58 -25.19 -12.90
CA CYS A 61 -4.70 -24.03 -13.02
C CYS A 61 -4.05 -23.67 -11.69
N LYS A 62 -4.79 -23.71 -10.57
CA LYS A 62 -4.23 -23.52 -9.23
C LYS A 62 -3.16 -24.57 -8.90
N ARG A 63 -3.32 -25.83 -9.33
CA ARG A 63 -2.31 -26.87 -9.10
C ARG A 63 -1.06 -26.69 -9.95
N LEU A 64 -1.22 -26.26 -11.21
CA LEU A 64 -0.13 -26.13 -12.16
C LEU A 64 0.67 -24.83 -11.98
N TYR A 65 -0.01 -23.72 -11.71
CA TYR A 65 0.56 -22.38 -11.81
C TYR A 65 0.61 -21.59 -10.50
N SER A 66 -0.13 -21.99 -9.45
CA SER A 66 -0.08 -21.24 -8.18
C SER A 66 1.27 -21.40 -7.50
N LYS A 67 1.79 -20.28 -7.01
CA LYS A 67 3.00 -20.27 -6.18
C LYS A 67 2.62 -20.24 -4.69
N PRO A 68 3.47 -20.78 -3.78
CA PRO A 68 3.28 -20.60 -2.36
C PRO A 68 3.18 -19.12 -1.98
N VAL A 69 2.19 -18.77 -1.17
CA VAL A 69 2.03 -17.39 -0.69
C VAL A 69 3.12 -17.10 0.33
N ARG A 70 4.12 -16.32 -0.05
CA ARG A 70 5.11 -15.77 0.87
C ARG A 70 4.55 -14.51 1.51
N ARG A 71 3.98 -14.65 2.71
CA ARG A 71 3.51 -13.49 3.49
C ARG A 71 4.71 -12.65 3.89
N LYS A 72 4.59 -11.34 3.71
CA LYS A 72 5.62 -10.41 4.17
C LYS A 72 5.55 -10.32 5.69
N ARG A 73 6.71 -10.37 6.36
CA ARG A 73 6.83 -10.21 7.81
C ARG A 73 6.36 -8.81 8.19
N ALA A 74 5.55 -8.69 9.24
CA ALA A 74 5.16 -7.39 9.79
C ALA A 74 6.37 -6.71 10.45
N LEU A 75 6.49 -5.39 10.30
CA LEU A 75 7.49 -4.61 11.05
C LEU A 75 7.10 -4.57 12.53
N THR A 76 8.08 -4.59 13.43
CA THR A 76 7.88 -4.39 14.87
C THR A 76 8.36 -3.00 15.30
N ARG A 77 8.03 -2.58 16.53
CA ARG A 77 8.59 -1.34 17.10
C ARG A 77 10.11 -1.40 17.22
N ASP A 78 10.66 -2.58 17.53
CA ASP A 78 12.09 -2.79 17.62
C ASP A 78 12.79 -2.65 16.27
N ASP A 79 12.15 -3.12 15.18
CA ASP A 79 12.63 -2.89 13.82
C ASP A 79 12.72 -1.37 13.53
N LEU A 80 11.73 -0.58 13.95
CA LEU A 80 11.76 0.89 13.78
C LEU A 80 12.87 1.53 14.59
N ASN A 81 13.03 1.11 15.85
CA ASN A 81 14.08 1.59 16.74
C ASN A 81 15.47 1.30 16.17
N LEU A 82 15.67 0.13 15.56
CA LEU A 82 16.92 -0.23 14.88
C LEU A 82 17.24 0.73 13.74
N VAL A 83 16.27 1.02 12.87
CA VAL A 83 16.46 1.95 11.74
C VAL A 83 16.76 3.36 12.24
N VAL A 84 15.99 3.86 13.21
CA VAL A 84 16.18 5.20 13.78
C VAL A 84 17.51 5.32 14.51
N ALA A 85 17.93 4.31 15.26
CA ALA A 85 19.23 4.30 15.92
C ALA A 85 20.39 4.32 14.89
N SER A 86 20.25 3.58 13.79
CA SER A 86 21.26 3.53 12.73
C SER A 86 21.33 4.82 11.92
N LEU A 87 20.20 5.48 11.65
CA LEU A 87 20.14 6.69 10.81
C LEU A 87 20.09 7.99 11.61
N GLY A 88 19.95 7.93 12.93
CA GLY A 88 19.76 9.11 13.79
C GLY A 88 20.96 10.06 13.86
N ARG A 89 22.12 9.65 13.35
CA ARG A 89 23.32 10.49 13.19
C ARG A 89 23.57 10.94 11.75
N SER A 90 22.71 10.55 10.82
CA SER A 90 22.86 10.90 9.41
C SER A 90 22.26 12.27 9.14
N ASP A 91 23.06 13.17 8.57
CA ASP A 91 22.59 14.47 8.07
C ASP A 91 22.09 14.40 6.62
N SER A 92 22.02 13.18 6.05
CA SER A 92 21.49 12.96 4.71
C SER A 92 20.01 13.29 4.67
N TYR A 93 19.65 14.25 3.82
CA TYR A 93 18.26 14.64 3.57
C TYR A 93 17.37 13.42 3.21
N ASP A 94 17.88 12.53 2.37
CA ASP A 94 17.12 11.36 1.93
C ASP A 94 16.97 10.29 3.04
N ASP A 95 17.86 10.28 4.03
CA ASP A 95 17.75 9.41 5.20
C ASP A 95 16.69 9.96 6.16
N ILE A 96 16.69 11.28 6.39
CA ILE A 96 15.65 11.99 7.15
C ILE A 96 14.27 11.73 6.52
N LEU A 97 14.15 11.88 5.20
CA LEU A 97 12.93 11.57 4.45
C LEU A 97 12.52 10.10 4.62
N PHE A 98 13.47 9.17 4.52
CA PHE A 98 13.19 7.74 4.63
C PHE A 98 12.65 7.39 6.02
N VAL A 99 13.26 7.92 7.09
CA VAL A 99 12.80 7.70 8.47
C VAL A 99 11.40 8.29 8.66
N ALA A 100 11.16 9.52 8.19
CA ALA A 100 9.84 10.15 8.28
C ALA A 100 8.76 9.34 7.55
N LEU A 101 9.05 8.83 6.35
CA LEU A 101 8.14 7.94 5.61
C LEU A 101 7.87 6.62 6.33
N LEU A 102 8.92 5.99 6.87
CA LEU A 102 8.82 4.70 7.55
C LEU A 102 7.94 4.80 8.80
N LEU A 103 8.21 5.80 9.66
CA LEU A 103 7.45 6.00 10.89
C LEU A 103 6.02 6.46 10.60
N THR A 104 5.84 7.38 9.65
CA THR A 104 4.49 7.82 9.26
C THR A 104 3.70 6.63 8.71
N GLY A 105 4.27 5.83 7.80
CA GLY A 105 3.60 4.68 7.21
C GLY A 105 3.21 3.62 8.22
N PHE A 106 4.07 3.38 9.22
CA PHE A 106 3.79 2.44 10.31
C PHE A 106 2.69 2.94 11.24
N HIS A 107 2.84 4.15 11.79
CA HIS A 107 1.93 4.67 12.82
C HIS A 107 0.57 5.11 12.25
N ALA A 108 0.51 5.51 10.98
CA ALA A 108 -0.74 5.85 10.30
C ALA A 108 -1.41 4.67 9.58
N LEU A 109 -0.86 3.45 9.68
CA LEU A 109 -1.37 2.25 8.99
C LEU A 109 -1.45 2.40 7.45
N LEU A 110 -0.58 3.23 6.89
CA LEU A 110 -0.62 3.54 5.47
C LEU A 110 0.05 2.46 4.64
N ARG A 111 -0.54 2.19 3.48
CA ARG A 111 0.14 1.45 2.43
C ARG A 111 1.24 2.33 1.87
N LEU A 112 2.38 1.74 1.53
CA LEU A 112 3.46 2.47 0.86
C LEU A 112 2.97 3.22 -0.40
N GLY A 113 2.01 2.64 -1.13
CA GLY A 113 1.43 3.25 -2.33
C GLY A 113 0.62 4.54 -2.09
N GLU A 114 0.29 4.88 -0.84
CA GLU A 114 -0.38 6.13 -0.46
C GLU A 114 0.63 7.26 -0.16
N LEU A 115 1.90 6.90 0.08
CA LEU A 115 2.96 7.84 0.44
C LEU A 115 3.88 8.22 -0.73
N VAL A 116 4.11 7.28 -1.65
CA VAL A 116 5.17 7.40 -2.67
C VAL A 116 4.67 7.05 -4.07
N TRP A 117 5.42 7.44 -5.10
CA TRP A 117 5.08 7.09 -6.48
C TRP A 117 5.15 5.58 -6.77
N PRO A 118 4.25 5.05 -7.62
CA PRO A 118 4.52 3.79 -8.29
C PRO A 118 5.74 3.93 -9.19
N ASP A 119 6.51 2.84 -9.33
CA ASP A 119 7.70 2.84 -10.19
C ASP A 119 7.32 3.06 -11.66
N GLN A 120 6.20 2.47 -12.11
CA GLN A 120 5.61 2.69 -13.43
C GLN A 120 5.09 4.12 -13.56
N ARG A 121 5.56 4.83 -14.60
CA ARG A 121 5.26 6.26 -14.82
C ARG A 121 3.80 6.49 -15.22
N ASP A 122 3.23 5.61 -16.02
CA ASP A 122 1.86 5.74 -16.55
C ASP A 122 0.78 5.66 -15.46
N LEU A 123 1.13 5.12 -14.29
CA LEU A 123 0.24 5.01 -13.13
C LEU A 123 0.32 6.23 -12.19
N ARG A 124 1.17 7.21 -12.48
CA ARG A 124 1.39 8.38 -11.63
C ARG A 124 0.33 9.45 -11.91
N SER A 125 -0.26 9.99 -10.85
CA SER A 125 -1.24 11.08 -10.92
C SER A 125 -1.08 12.02 -9.74
N TYR A 126 -0.84 13.31 -10.00
CA TYR A 126 -0.57 14.32 -8.96
C TYR A 126 -1.74 14.48 -8.00
N ALA A 127 -2.96 14.16 -8.43
CA ALA A 127 -4.15 14.13 -7.59
C ALA A 127 -4.04 13.12 -6.42
N LYS A 128 -3.15 12.11 -6.53
CA LYS A 128 -2.94 11.09 -5.51
C LYS A 128 -1.80 11.43 -4.54
N LEU A 129 -1.10 12.54 -4.74
CA LEU A 129 -0.02 12.96 -3.85
C LEU A 129 -0.56 13.75 -2.67
N ILE A 130 0.03 13.50 -1.50
CA ILE A 130 -0.22 14.30 -0.30
C ILE A 130 0.37 15.69 -0.53
N ARG A 131 -0.43 16.71 -0.29
CA ARG A 131 -0.02 18.10 -0.43
C ARG A 131 0.61 18.60 0.85
N ARG A 132 1.70 19.36 0.76
CA ARG A 132 2.32 20.05 1.90
C ARG A 132 1.34 20.99 2.59
N THR A 133 0.43 21.62 1.84
CA THR A 133 -0.58 22.56 2.35
C THR A 133 -1.69 21.90 3.16
N SER A 134 -1.89 20.58 3.05
CA SER A 134 -2.87 19.88 3.90
C SER A 134 -2.31 19.48 5.27
N VAL A 135 -1.00 19.66 5.48
CA VAL A 135 -0.34 19.29 6.73
C VAL A 135 -0.63 20.32 7.81
N SER A 136 -1.10 19.86 8.96
CA SER A 136 -1.23 20.65 10.17
C SER A 136 -0.49 19.99 11.33
N MET A 137 0.30 20.78 12.06
CA MET A 137 1.04 20.36 13.23
C MET A 137 0.28 20.79 14.49
N LYS A 138 -0.08 19.85 15.35
CA LYS A 138 -0.62 20.16 16.69
C LYS A 138 0.52 20.11 17.70
N ALA A 139 1.26 21.22 17.75
CA ALA A 139 2.44 21.39 18.60
C ALA A 139 3.41 20.19 18.50
N SER A 140 3.80 19.63 19.65
CA SER A 140 4.70 18.48 19.76
C SER A 140 3.96 17.14 19.91
N GLU A 141 2.62 17.13 19.86
CA GLU A 141 1.82 15.96 20.24
C GLU A 141 1.36 15.14 19.04
N SER A 142 1.06 15.79 17.92
CA SER A 142 0.58 15.10 16.73
C SER A 142 0.74 15.94 15.47
N PHE A 143 0.64 15.26 14.33
CA PHE A 143 0.49 15.90 13.02
C PHE A 143 -0.63 15.23 12.25
N GLN A 144 -1.24 15.98 11.34
CA GLN A 144 -2.28 15.49 10.46
C GLN A 144 -2.08 15.95 9.03
N PHE A 145 -2.56 15.17 8.07
CA PHE A 145 -2.61 15.55 6.65
C PHE A 145 -3.76 14.84 5.93
N LEU A 146 -4.17 15.40 4.79
CA LEU A 146 -5.26 14.85 3.98
C LEU A 146 -4.74 13.91 2.87
N LEU A 147 -5.30 12.70 2.82
CA LEU A 147 -5.20 11.79 1.68
C LEU A 147 -6.31 12.12 0.69
N HIS A 148 -5.96 12.45 -0.56
CA HIS A 148 -6.93 12.93 -1.55
C HIS A 148 -7.83 11.85 -2.19
N SER A 149 -7.60 10.57 -1.93
CA SER A 149 -8.54 9.48 -2.28
C SER A 149 -7.93 8.10 -1.97
N HIS A 150 -8.76 7.19 -1.47
CA HIS A 150 -8.47 5.75 -1.48
C HIS A 150 -9.59 4.99 -2.22
N LYS A 151 -9.35 3.73 -2.61
CA LYS A 151 -10.29 2.89 -3.39
C LYS A 151 -11.70 2.72 -2.77
N THR A 152 -11.86 3.10 -1.51
CA THR A 152 -13.10 3.01 -0.72
C THR A 152 -13.82 4.35 -0.57
N ASP A 153 -13.19 5.45 -0.98
CA ASP A 153 -13.76 6.79 -0.93
C ASP A 153 -14.66 7.01 -2.14
N ARG A 154 -15.94 6.62 -2.01
CA ARG A 154 -16.95 6.78 -3.07
C ARG A 154 -17.30 8.25 -3.35
N GLN A 155 -16.95 9.17 -2.44
CA GLN A 155 -17.34 10.59 -2.51
C GLN A 155 -16.15 11.52 -2.75
N PHE A 156 -14.92 11.00 -2.81
CA PHE A 156 -13.69 11.78 -2.95
C PHE A 156 -13.52 12.84 -1.84
N ALA A 157 -14.08 12.59 -0.66
CA ALA A 157 -14.00 13.52 0.47
C ALA A 157 -12.57 13.61 1.04
N GLY A 158 -11.77 12.57 0.81
CA GLY A 158 -10.45 12.41 1.36
C GLY A 158 -10.46 12.01 2.84
N ASP A 159 -9.41 11.30 3.26
CA ASP A 159 -9.27 10.85 4.64
C ASP A 159 -8.23 11.71 5.37
N SER A 160 -8.58 12.22 6.55
CA SER A 160 -7.63 12.89 7.42
C SER A 160 -6.85 11.85 8.22
N VAL A 161 -5.55 11.76 7.93
CA VAL A 161 -4.62 10.94 8.68
C VAL A 161 -4.12 11.74 9.87
N LEU A 162 -4.31 11.24 11.09
CA LEU A 162 -3.79 11.81 12.33
C LEU A 162 -2.77 10.85 12.93
N VAL A 163 -1.56 11.35 13.21
CA VAL A 163 -0.49 10.57 13.83
C VAL A 163 -0.08 11.24 15.14
N HIS A 164 -0.19 10.48 16.23
CA HIS A 164 0.21 10.91 17.55
C HIS A 164 1.67 10.55 17.84
N ARG A 165 2.29 11.35 18.72
CA ARG A 165 3.55 11.03 19.35
C ARG A 165 3.42 9.71 20.10
N THR A 166 4.48 8.92 20.05
CA THR A 166 4.62 7.69 20.82
C THR A 166 5.23 7.98 22.18
N VAL A 167 4.75 7.30 23.23
CA VAL A 167 5.31 7.42 24.59
C VAL A 167 6.67 6.71 24.70
N SER A 168 6.92 5.72 23.84
CA SER A 168 8.17 4.97 23.80
C SER A 168 8.59 4.59 22.37
N GLY A 169 9.90 4.44 22.18
CA GLY A 169 10.51 4.08 20.90
C GLY A 169 10.71 5.25 19.95
N ALA A 170 10.79 4.94 18.66
CA ALA A 170 10.92 5.92 17.59
C ALA A 170 9.74 6.91 17.56
N ASP A 171 10.03 8.21 17.70
CA ASP A 171 9.02 9.27 17.70
C ASP A 171 8.66 9.68 16.26
N PRO A 172 7.45 9.34 15.76
CA PRO A 172 7.02 9.73 14.42
C PRO A 172 6.86 11.24 14.27
N VAL A 173 6.43 11.95 15.31
CA VAL A 173 6.19 13.40 15.27
C VAL A 173 7.52 14.13 15.15
N ARG A 174 8.53 13.74 15.94
CA ARG A 174 9.87 14.34 15.85
C ARG A 174 10.52 14.08 14.49
N ALA A 175 10.44 12.87 13.97
CA ALA A 175 10.98 12.54 12.65
C ALA A 175 10.29 13.35 11.54
N PHE A 176 8.96 13.48 11.62
CA PHE A 176 8.17 14.26 10.67
C PHE A 176 8.49 15.76 10.74
N GLN A 177 8.60 16.33 11.95
CA GLN A 177 9.03 17.72 12.16
C GLN A 177 10.43 17.97 11.57
N THR A 178 11.38 17.09 11.87
CA THR A 178 12.76 17.19 11.35
C THR A 178 12.76 17.22 9.82
N TYR A 179 12.00 16.32 9.21
CA TYR A 179 11.83 16.29 7.75
C TYR A 179 11.18 17.56 7.20
N LEU A 180 10.10 18.06 7.82
CA LEU A 180 9.44 19.28 7.36
C LEU A 180 10.37 20.49 7.39
N THR A 181 11.17 20.65 8.46
CA THR A 181 12.15 21.74 8.56
C THR A 181 13.13 21.73 7.39
N VAL A 182 13.76 20.58 7.11
CA VAL A 182 14.73 20.50 6.00
C VAL A 182 14.07 20.56 4.62
N ARG A 183 12.85 20.04 4.49
CA ARG A 183 12.05 20.06 3.26
C ARG A 183 11.60 21.48 2.90
N ASP A 184 11.08 22.24 3.85
CA ASP A 184 10.55 23.58 3.59
C ASP A 184 11.67 24.59 3.29
N VAL A 185 12.86 24.40 3.86
CA VAL A 185 14.07 25.17 3.48
C VAL A 185 14.51 24.84 2.06
N ARG A 186 14.53 23.55 1.68
CA ARG A 186 15.05 23.11 0.38
C ARG A 186 14.06 23.29 -0.77
N HIS A 187 12.78 23.07 -0.51
CA HIS A 187 11.70 22.99 -1.50
C HIS A 187 10.51 23.91 -1.13
N PRO A 188 10.75 25.22 -0.91
CA PRO A 188 9.73 26.13 -0.38
C PRO A 188 8.49 26.25 -1.29
N CYS A 189 8.68 26.22 -2.61
CA CYS A 189 7.60 26.43 -3.59
C CYS A 189 6.98 25.12 -4.13
N ARG A 190 7.32 23.97 -3.54
CA ARG A 190 6.80 22.67 -3.99
C ARG A 190 5.54 22.30 -3.24
N SER A 191 4.54 21.77 -3.94
CA SER A 191 3.25 21.40 -3.36
C SER A 191 3.25 19.99 -2.77
N GLU A 192 4.15 19.12 -3.22
CA GLU A 192 4.22 17.73 -2.78
C GLU A 192 4.83 17.62 -1.38
N LEU A 193 4.21 16.84 -0.48
CA LEU A 193 4.72 16.66 0.87
C LEU A 193 6.05 15.90 0.87
N TRP A 194 6.10 14.76 0.19
CA TRP A 194 7.25 13.85 0.17
C TRP A 194 8.13 14.11 -1.05
N LEU A 195 9.32 14.64 -0.82
CA LEU A 195 10.27 15.04 -1.85
C LEU A 195 11.66 14.58 -1.42
N LYS A 196 12.39 13.93 -2.31
CA LYS A 196 13.82 13.62 -2.16
C LYS A 196 14.67 14.88 -2.23
N HIS A 197 15.96 14.73 -1.95
CA HIS A 197 16.94 15.80 -2.03
C HIS A 197 16.91 16.53 -3.38
N ASP A 198 16.74 15.78 -4.47
CA ASP A 198 16.66 16.30 -5.85
C ASP A 198 15.30 16.93 -6.22
N GLY A 199 14.34 16.98 -5.29
CA GLY A 199 13.00 17.53 -5.54
C GLY A 199 12.08 16.62 -6.35
N SER A 200 12.44 15.36 -6.56
CA SER A 200 11.53 14.36 -7.10
C SER A 200 10.84 13.59 -5.97
N VAL A 201 9.59 13.18 -6.20
CA VAL A 201 8.83 12.37 -5.24
C VAL A 201 9.45 10.96 -5.18
N PRO A 202 9.67 10.39 -3.98
CA PRO A 202 10.22 9.05 -3.84
C PRO A 202 9.32 8.02 -4.54
N THR A 203 9.92 6.91 -5.00
CA THR A 203 9.18 5.78 -5.58
C THR A 203 9.16 4.58 -4.64
N ARG A 204 8.29 3.61 -4.91
CA ARG A 204 8.27 2.33 -4.18
C ARG A 204 9.62 1.63 -4.23
N GLY A 205 10.28 1.59 -5.39
CA GLY A 205 11.62 1.04 -5.54
C GLY A 205 12.67 1.80 -4.73
N TRP A 206 12.61 3.13 -4.68
CA TRP A 206 13.51 3.93 -3.84
C TRP A 206 13.36 3.58 -2.35
N PHE A 207 12.13 3.52 -1.85
CA PHE A 207 11.86 3.19 -0.45
C PHE A 207 12.28 1.75 -0.13
N THR A 208 11.93 0.81 -1.00
CA THR A 208 12.20 -0.62 -0.80
C THR A 208 13.70 -0.92 -0.79
N ARG A 209 14.50 -0.26 -1.65
CA ARG A 209 15.96 -0.41 -1.62
C ARG A 209 16.56 0.04 -0.29
N ARG A 210 16.10 1.18 0.25
CA ARG A 210 16.54 1.68 1.55
C ARG A 210 16.12 0.77 2.70
N LEU A 211 14.89 0.23 2.64
CA LEU A 211 14.40 -0.74 3.62
C LEU A 211 15.23 -2.04 3.63
N HIS A 212 15.66 -2.50 2.46
CA HIS A 212 16.46 -3.73 2.34
C HIS A 212 17.91 -3.61 2.78
N VAL A 213 18.39 -2.41 3.10
CA VAL A 213 19.67 -2.25 3.81
C VAL A 213 19.56 -2.82 5.23
N PHE A 214 18.38 -2.74 5.85
CA PHE A 214 18.14 -3.14 7.24
C PHE A 214 17.48 -4.51 7.36
N PHE A 215 16.68 -4.91 6.36
CA PHE A 215 15.81 -6.09 6.47
C PHE A 215 15.89 -6.99 5.24
N PRO A 216 15.71 -8.32 5.42
CA PRO A 216 15.66 -9.26 4.31
C PRO A 216 14.46 -9.00 3.40
N ALA A 217 14.43 -9.70 2.26
CA ALA A 217 13.38 -9.61 1.24
C ALA A 217 11.94 -9.88 1.77
N GLU A 218 11.82 -10.47 2.95
CA GLU A 218 10.55 -10.76 3.63
C GLU A 218 9.85 -9.51 4.18
N VAL A 219 10.58 -8.41 4.38
CA VAL A 219 10.02 -7.11 4.77
C VAL A 219 9.83 -6.25 3.53
N SER A 220 8.72 -5.51 3.42
CA SER A 220 8.45 -4.63 2.29
C SER A 220 7.57 -3.45 2.69
N GLY A 221 7.17 -2.60 1.75
CA GLY A 221 6.19 -1.53 2.03
C GLY A 221 4.86 -2.01 2.63
N HIS A 222 4.46 -3.28 2.41
CA HIS A 222 3.27 -3.85 3.04
C HIS A 222 3.46 -4.16 4.53
N SER A 223 4.71 -4.33 4.96
CA SER A 223 5.07 -4.65 6.33
C SER A 223 4.80 -3.51 7.31
N MET A 224 4.75 -2.26 6.83
CA MET A 224 4.44 -1.07 7.65
C MET A 224 3.02 -1.14 8.19
N ARG A 225 2.01 -1.20 7.30
CA ARG A 225 0.60 -1.31 7.71
C ARG A 225 0.33 -2.54 8.56
N ALA A 226 0.86 -3.70 8.16
CA ALA A 226 0.69 -4.94 8.92
C ALA A 226 1.31 -4.85 10.32
N GLY A 227 2.50 -4.23 10.41
CA GLY A 227 3.20 -3.98 11.66
C GLY A 227 2.46 -3.02 12.59
N GLY A 228 2.03 -1.87 12.07
CA GLY A 228 1.26 -0.90 12.84
C GLY A 228 -0.05 -1.49 13.37
N ALA A 229 -0.79 -2.23 12.52
CA ALA A 229 -2.04 -2.87 12.92
C ALA A 229 -1.82 -3.91 14.04
N THR A 230 -0.73 -4.68 13.93
CA THR A 230 -0.35 -5.65 14.96
C THR A 230 0.07 -4.96 16.26
N ALA A 231 0.81 -3.85 16.17
CA ALA A 231 1.21 -3.07 17.33
C ALA A 231 0.02 -2.47 18.08
N LEU A 232 -0.99 -1.96 17.36
CA LEU A 232 -2.23 -1.46 17.97
C LEU A 232 -3.05 -2.59 18.61
N ALA A 233 -3.12 -3.76 17.97
CA ALA A 233 -3.79 -4.92 18.53
C ALA A 233 -3.10 -5.39 19.82
N LEU A 234 -1.77 -5.36 19.87
CA LEU A 234 -0.99 -5.67 21.09
C LEU A 234 -1.20 -4.65 22.20
N ASP A 235 -1.48 -3.39 21.86
CA ASP A 235 -1.85 -2.34 22.81
C ASP A 235 -3.31 -2.43 23.27
N GLY A 236 -4.08 -3.41 22.79
CA GLY A 236 -5.48 -3.64 23.19
C GLY A 236 -6.51 -2.78 22.45
N VAL A 237 -6.14 -2.15 21.33
CA VAL A 237 -7.10 -1.43 20.48
C VAL A 237 -8.05 -2.43 19.82
N SER A 238 -9.36 -2.15 19.88
CA SER A 238 -10.38 -3.00 19.26
C SER A 238 -10.14 -3.17 17.76
N HIS A 239 -10.34 -4.39 17.26
CA HIS A 239 -10.16 -4.73 15.85
C HIS A 239 -11.08 -3.91 14.92
N ASP A 240 -12.24 -3.45 15.42
CA ASP A 240 -13.17 -2.61 14.65
C ASP A 240 -12.60 -1.20 14.40
N SER A 241 -11.63 -0.76 15.20
CA SER A 241 -10.96 0.54 15.07
C SER A 241 -9.65 0.46 14.27
N ILE A 242 -9.20 -0.73 13.91
CA ILE A 242 -7.98 -0.97 13.11
C ILE A 242 -8.42 -1.33 11.69
N GLN A 243 -8.67 -0.33 10.84
CA GLN A 243 -8.98 -0.54 9.42
C GLN A 243 -7.96 0.05 8.46
#